data_AF-A0A162T7P8-F1
#
_entry.id   AF-A0A162T7P8-F1
#
_cell.length_a   1.000
_cell.length_b   1.000
_cell.length_c   1.000
_cell.angle_alpha   90.00
_cell.angle_beta   90.00
_cell.angle_gamma   90.00
#
_symmetry.space_group_name_H-M   'P 1'
#
loop_
_entity.id
_entity.type
_entity.pdbx_description
1 polymer ?
#
loop_
_entity_poly.entity_id
_entity_poly.type
_entity_poly.pdbx_seq_one_letter_code
_entity_poly.pdbx_strand_id
1 'polypeptide(L)'
;MSGNRHILPEITVEEKRITASLAASMVTNPIPAPIVATILATASTEITAPPQADFAAGPNEPALVQANKNRPRWATTVCFRLLPNQESAKNVFDYLVPKFVGVGMREADLNKYVYTTYCSCKREQNKDREAKKKSNTVSRRHRREKEHFRHRKAAYNKNKIAIDKKMAQDCSALLIREAMSEGESDSDSRGSTSSQPIQILRPGWRSNEYNRLIELVDEAVIADLGNNAHQLLERIWLRTTDSAVPDAIASQLPQWALRNGP
;
A
#
# COMPACT_ATOMS: atom_id res chain seq x y z
N MET A 1 21.01 -39.95 -50.00
CA MET A 1 22.48 -39.86 -50.02
C MET A 1 22.91 -38.69 -49.16
N SER A 2 23.87 -38.94 -48.25
CA SER A 2 24.83 -38.02 -47.60
C SER A 2 24.31 -36.69 -47.02
N GLY A 3 24.43 -36.43 -45.70
CA GLY A 3 25.69 -36.06 -45.04
C GLY A 3 25.88 -34.54 -45.18
N ASN A 4 25.95 -33.70 -44.15
CA ASN A 4 26.87 -33.76 -43.03
C ASN A 4 26.40 -32.90 -41.84
N ARG A 5 26.79 -33.37 -40.66
CA ARG A 5 26.78 -32.69 -39.36
C ARG A 5 27.89 -31.62 -39.32
N HIS A 6 27.69 -30.54 -38.56
CA HIS A 6 28.68 -30.10 -37.57
C HIS A 6 27.98 -29.36 -36.42
N ILE A 7 28.51 -29.63 -35.22
CA ILE A 7 28.00 -29.44 -33.87
C ILE A 7 28.62 -28.18 -33.25
N LEU A 8 27.93 -27.50 -32.31
CA LEU A 8 28.38 -27.08 -30.95
C LEU A 8 27.32 -26.17 -30.25
N PRO A 9 27.29 -26.04 -28.90
CA PRO A 9 26.20 -26.61 -28.11
C PRO A 9 25.30 -25.63 -27.32
N GLU A 10 24.04 -26.06 -27.17
CA GLU A 10 23.27 -26.26 -25.93
C GLU A 10 23.43 -25.30 -24.73
N ILE A 11 22.40 -24.47 -24.51
CA ILE A 11 22.01 -23.96 -23.19
C ILE A 11 20.48 -24.11 -23.08
N THR A 12 20.04 -25.14 -22.37
CA THR A 12 18.62 -25.36 -22.04
C THR A 12 18.29 -24.68 -20.71
N VAL A 13 17.39 -23.70 -20.82
CA VAL A 13 16.53 -23.20 -19.75
C VAL A 13 15.36 -24.17 -19.63
N GLU A 14 15.05 -24.67 -18.44
CA GLU A 14 13.69 -25.16 -18.14
C GLU A 14 13.42 -25.12 -16.62
N GLU A 15 12.31 -24.47 -16.32
CA GLU A 15 11.57 -24.54 -15.06
C GLU A 15 11.24 -25.98 -14.67
N LYS A 16 11.03 -26.24 -13.36
CA LYS A 16 9.87 -27.02 -12.92
C LYS A 16 9.59 -26.88 -11.43
N ARG A 17 8.38 -26.41 -11.15
CA ARG A 17 7.62 -26.56 -9.89
C ARG A 17 7.56 -28.02 -9.47
N ILE A 18 7.64 -28.30 -8.16
CA ILE A 18 6.86 -29.39 -7.53
C ILE A 18 6.33 -28.94 -6.16
N THR A 19 5.03 -29.14 -6.02
CA THR A 19 4.11 -29.00 -4.88
C THR A 19 4.29 -30.08 -3.80
N ALA A 20 3.81 -29.74 -2.60
CA ALA A 20 3.47 -30.54 -1.42
C ALA A 20 3.40 -32.08 -1.49
N SER A 21 3.89 -32.70 -0.41
CA SER A 21 3.36 -33.86 0.34
C SER A 21 4.40 -34.94 0.59
N LEU A 22 4.86 -35.08 1.85
CA LEU A 22 4.83 -36.38 2.53
C LEU A 22 5.03 -36.18 4.04
N ALA A 23 3.93 -36.29 4.77
CA ALA A 23 3.97 -36.72 6.16
C ALA A 23 4.19 -38.23 6.20
N ALA A 24 5.04 -38.66 7.13
CA ALA A 24 5.04 -39.94 7.88
C ALA A 24 6.41 -40.64 7.86
N SER A 25 7.16 -40.50 8.96
CA SER A 25 7.59 -41.67 9.72
C SER A 25 7.94 -41.24 11.14
N MET A 26 7.09 -41.63 12.08
CA MET A 26 7.34 -41.53 13.51
C MET A 26 8.36 -42.60 13.90
N VAL A 27 9.51 -42.19 14.42
CA VAL A 27 10.24 -42.99 15.41
C VAL A 27 10.59 -42.06 16.57
N THR A 28 10.05 -42.46 17.71
CA THR A 28 10.17 -41.92 19.06
C THR A 28 11.62 -41.69 19.48
N ASN A 29 11.92 -40.47 19.91
CA ASN A 29 12.80 -40.21 21.06
C ASN A 29 12.42 -38.84 21.65
N PRO A 30 11.92 -38.76 22.90
CA PRO A 30 11.74 -37.48 23.56
C PRO A 30 13.12 -36.90 23.85
N ILE A 31 13.37 -35.69 23.34
CA ILE A 31 14.55 -34.91 23.74
C ILE A 31 14.45 -34.70 25.27
N PRO A 32 15.50 -35.03 26.05
CA PRO A 32 15.47 -34.84 27.48
C PRO A 32 15.23 -33.36 27.84
N ALA A 33 14.37 -33.13 28.84
CA ALA A 33 14.04 -31.82 29.39
C ALA A 33 15.22 -30.86 29.72
N PRO A 34 16.48 -31.29 29.97
CA PRO A 34 17.57 -30.35 30.23
C PRO A 34 17.98 -29.49 29.01
N ILE A 35 17.65 -29.91 27.77
CA ILE A 35 18.10 -29.20 26.56
C ILE A 35 17.15 -28.03 26.23
N VAL A 36 15.85 -28.16 26.51
CA VAL A 36 14.88 -27.05 26.32
C VAL A 36 15.08 -25.96 27.38
N ALA A 37 15.44 -26.32 28.61
CA ALA A 37 15.78 -25.35 29.66
C ALA A 37 17.07 -24.56 29.34
N THR A 38 18.06 -25.20 28.70
CA THR A 38 19.31 -24.51 28.30
C THR A 38 19.07 -23.53 27.15
N ILE A 39 18.19 -23.85 26.18
CA ILE A 39 17.89 -22.94 25.06
C ILE A 39 17.00 -21.76 25.51
N LEU A 40 16.08 -21.96 26.47
CA LEU A 40 15.28 -20.85 27.03
C LEU A 40 16.06 -19.97 28.02
N ALA A 41 17.01 -20.53 28.79
CA ALA A 41 17.82 -19.74 29.72
C ALA A 41 18.87 -18.87 29.02
N THR A 42 19.31 -19.24 27.81
CA THR A 42 20.31 -18.46 27.06
C THR A 42 19.70 -17.36 26.17
N ALA A 43 18.37 -17.29 26.06
CA ALA A 43 17.65 -16.29 25.25
C ALA A 43 17.06 -15.13 26.10
N SER A 44 17.23 -15.17 27.43
CA SER A 44 16.86 -14.10 28.35
C SER A 44 18.07 -13.59 29.13
N THR A 45 19.19 -13.38 28.45
CA THR A 45 20.14 -12.37 28.93
C THR A 45 19.62 -11.06 28.39
N GLU A 46 19.02 -10.27 29.28
CA GLU A 46 18.92 -8.82 29.17
C GLU A 46 20.07 -8.31 28.31
N ILE A 47 19.74 -7.75 27.15
CA ILE A 47 20.63 -6.77 26.55
C ILE A 47 20.56 -5.61 27.53
N THR A 48 21.44 -5.65 28.52
CA THR A 48 21.84 -4.52 29.33
C THR A 48 21.97 -3.37 28.35
N ALA A 49 21.08 -2.39 28.48
CA ALA A 49 21.26 -1.12 27.82
C ALA A 49 22.73 -0.73 28.02
N PRO A 50 23.45 -0.27 26.98
CA PRO A 50 24.82 0.19 27.17
C PRO A 50 24.81 1.09 28.40
N PRO A 51 25.83 0.99 29.31
CA PRO A 51 25.84 1.71 30.56
C PRO A 51 25.35 3.11 30.25
N GLN A 52 24.25 3.49 30.93
CA GLN A 52 23.67 4.82 30.78
C GLN A 52 24.79 5.75 31.24
N ALA A 53 25.62 6.15 30.29
CA ALA A 53 26.56 7.22 30.50
C ALA A 53 25.64 8.32 30.97
N ASP A 54 25.86 8.79 32.19
CA ASP A 54 25.32 10.04 32.64
C ASP A 54 25.81 11.08 31.62
N PHE A 55 25.04 11.24 30.56
CA PHE A 55 25.00 12.45 29.76
C PHE A 55 24.36 13.45 30.71
N ALA A 56 25.12 13.85 31.74
CA ALA A 56 24.92 15.12 32.40
C ALA A 56 24.70 16.09 31.25
N ALA A 57 23.51 16.69 31.24
CA ALA A 57 23.17 17.70 30.27
C ALA A 57 24.17 18.84 30.46
N GLY A 58 25.29 18.74 29.73
CA GLY A 58 26.21 19.86 29.55
C GLY A 58 25.39 21.02 29.01
N PRO A 59 25.82 22.26 29.29
CA PRO A 59 25.02 23.45 29.05
C PRO A 59 24.42 23.39 27.65
N ASN A 60 23.10 23.54 27.56
CA ASN A 60 22.35 23.62 26.31
C ASN A 60 22.79 24.88 25.57
N GLU A 61 24.00 24.86 25.02
CA GLU A 61 24.59 25.96 24.32
C GLU A 61 23.84 26.09 22.98
N PRO A 62 23.10 27.18 22.75
CA PRO A 62 22.25 27.32 21.57
C PRO A 62 23.06 27.16 20.26
N ALA A 63 24.35 27.51 20.31
CA ALA A 63 25.31 27.34 19.23
C ALA A 63 25.54 25.87 18.86
N LEU A 64 25.67 24.96 19.83
CA LEU A 64 25.87 23.52 19.58
C LEU A 64 24.59 22.87 19.03
N VAL A 65 23.42 23.29 19.52
CA VAL A 65 22.12 22.84 19.01
C VAL A 65 21.92 23.30 17.56
N GLN A 66 22.27 24.54 17.24
CA GLN A 66 22.17 25.07 15.88
C GLN A 66 23.19 24.43 14.93
N ALA A 67 24.43 24.23 15.39
CA ALA A 67 25.45 23.50 14.64
C ALA A 67 24.99 22.05 14.35
N ASN A 68 24.33 21.39 15.29
CA ASN A 68 23.75 20.05 15.08
C ASN A 68 22.58 20.04 14.10
N LYS A 69 21.72 21.07 14.09
CA LYS A 69 20.65 21.21 13.08
C LYS A 69 21.18 21.35 11.66
N ASN A 70 22.36 21.95 11.51
CA ASN A 70 23.03 22.17 10.23
C ASN A 70 23.85 20.95 9.76
N ARG A 71 24.00 19.90 10.59
CA ARG A 71 24.72 18.68 10.18
C ARG A 71 23.95 17.94 9.09
N PRO A 72 24.67 17.32 8.13
CA PRO A 72 24.04 16.49 7.11
C PRO A 72 23.24 15.37 7.78
N ARG A 73 21.96 15.29 7.43
CA ARG A 73 21.09 14.17 7.83
C ARG A 73 21.37 12.96 6.94
N TRP A 74 21.10 11.77 7.46
CA TRP A 74 21.14 10.55 6.66
C TRP A 74 20.30 10.70 5.38
N ALA A 75 20.92 10.47 4.22
CA ALA A 75 20.23 10.38 2.94
C ALA A 75 19.55 9.02 2.84
N THR A 76 18.28 8.94 3.24
CA THR A 76 17.54 7.67 3.36
C THR A 76 17.23 6.99 2.01
N THR A 77 17.31 7.74 0.91
CA THR A 77 17.22 7.24 -0.48
C THR A 77 18.49 6.53 -0.94
N VAL A 78 19.61 6.73 -0.25
CA VAL A 78 20.93 6.18 -0.58
C VAL A 78 21.27 5.04 0.38
N CYS A 79 21.96 4.01 -0.09
CA CYS A 79 22.42 2.92 0.77
C CYS A 79 23.41 3.42 1.83
N PHE A 80 23.45 2.78 3.00
CA PHE A 80 24.32 3.16 4.11
C PHE A 80 25.81 3.24 3.71
N ARG A 81 26.27 2.33 2.84
CA ARG A 81 27.67 2.23 2.41
C ARG A 81 28.05 3.18 1.27
N LEU A 82 27.11 3.99 0.77
CA LEU A 82 27.34 4.89 -0.35
C LEU A 82 27.36 6.35 0.13
N LEU A 83 28.05 7.21 -0.60
CA LEU A 83 28.02 8.65 -0.34
C LEU A 83 26.61 9.21 -0.59
N PRO A 84 26.10 10.10 0.28
CA PRO A 84 26.80 10.79 1.38
C PRO A 84 26.73 10.06 2.74
N ASN A 85 26.03 8.93 2.84
CA ASN A 85 25.84 8.23 4.11
C ASN A 85 27.14 7.63 4.66
N GLN A 86 28.05 7.20 3.79
CA GLN A 86 29.37 6.72 4.21
C GLN A 86 30.14 7.81 4.96
N GLU A 87 30.09 9.06 4.49
CA GLU A 87 30.74 10.20 5.13
C GLU A 87 30.03 10.59 6.44
N SER A 88 28.69 10.56 6.44
CA SER A 88 27.90 10.76 7.66
C SER A 88 28.22 9.70 8.73
N ALA A 89 28.38 8.44 8.32
CA ALA A 89 28.76 7.34 9.20
C ALA A 89 30.16 7.54 9.76
N LYS A 90 31.13 7.94 8.94
CA LYS A 90 32.48 8.27 9.39
C LYS A 90 32.48 9.40 10.41
N ASN A 91 31.76 10.49 10.12
CA ASN A 91 31.67 11.64 11.03
C ASN A 91 31.04 11.27 12.38
N VAL A 92 29.99 10.43 12.38
CA VAL A 92 29.38 9.92 13.62
C VAL A 92 30.35 8.99 14.34
N PHE A 93 31.06 8.13 13.62
CA PHE A 93 32.02 7.20 14.17
C PHE A 93 33.19 7.93 14.85
N ASP A 94 33.82 8.88 14.16
CA ASP A 94 34.93 9.70 14.68
C ASP A 94 34.53 10.50 15.93
N TYR A 95 33.26 10.91 16.03
CA TYR A 95 32.72 11.57 17.22
C TYR A 95 32.51 10.60 18.40
N LEU A 96 32.06 9.38 18.12
CA LEU A 96 31.73 8.41 19.16
C LEU A 96 32.99 7.71 19.70
N VAL A 97 33.97 7.40 18.86
CA VAL A 97 35.19 6.65 19.27
C VAL A 97 35.83 7.22 20.54
N PRO A 98 36.20 8.51 20.64
CA PRO A 98 36.86 9.05 21.84
C PRO A 98 36.01 8.92 23.12
N LYS A 99 34.68 8.89 22.98
CA LYS A 99 33.75 8.78 24.11
C LYS A 99 33.64 7.35 24.66
N PHE A 100 34.01 6.35 23.86
CA PHE A 100 33.87 4.94 24.19
C PHE A 100 35.21 4.20 24.35
N VAL A 101 36.34 4.85 24.06
CA VAL A 101 37.70 4.30 24.25
C VAL A 101 37.95 3.83 25.69
N GLY A 102 37.36 4.49 26.70
CA GLY A 102 37.48 4.07 28.12
C GLY A 102 36.45 3.05 28.60
N VAL A 103 35.45 2.70 27.77
CA VAL A 103 34.31 1.84 28.14
C VAL A 103 34.49 0.41 27.61
N GLY A 104 35.58 0.13 26.89
CA GLY A 104 35.88 -1.19 26.33
C GLY A 104 34.93 -1.61 25.19
N MET A 105 34.19 -0.67 24.59
CA MET A 105 33.29 -0.97 23.49
C MET A 105 34.09 -1.26 22.22
N ARG A 106 33.82 -2.39 21.57
CA ARG A 106 34.49 -2.76 20.33
C ARG A 106 34.00 -1.88 19.18
N GLU A 107 34.88 -1.56 18.26
CA GLU A 107 34.57 -0.81 17.04
C GLU A 107 33.42 -1.44 16.22
N ALA A 108 33.35 -2.78 16.15
CA ALA A 108 32.26 -3.48 15.48
C ALA A 108 30.89 -3.20 16.12
N ASP A 109 30.84 -3.09 17.46
CA ASP A 109 29.61 -2.78 18.19
C ASP A 109 29.21 -1.31 17.97
N LEU A 110 30.19 -0.41 17.89
CA LEU A 110 29.97 1.00 17.56
C LEU A 110 29.42 1.16 16.13
N ASN A 111 29.99 0.43 15.16
CA ASN A 111 29.52 0.43 13.77
C ASN A 111 28.08 -0.13 13.67
N LYS A 112 27.78 -1.21 14.39
CA LYS A 112 26.42 -1.75 14.50
C LYS A 112 25.43 -0.74 15.07
N TYR A 113 25.85 0.04 16.08
CA TYR A 113 25.04 1.12 16.66
C TYR A 113 24.73 2.23 15.63
N VAL A 114 25.74 2.70 14.90
CA VAL A 114 25.58 3.72 13.84
C VAL A 114 24.64 3.22 12.73
N TYR A 115 24.84 1.98 12.26
CA TYR A 115 23.96 1.36 11.27
C TYR A 115 22.50 1.26 11.76
N THR A 116 22.30 0.83 13.01
CA THR A 116 20.95 0.72 13.61
C THR A 116 20.26 2.08 13.69
N THR A 117 21.01 3.14 13.95
CA THR A 117 20.51 4.53 13.95
C THR A 117 20.08 4.94 12.54
N TYR A 118 20.89 4.70 11.51
CA TYR A 118 20.51 4.93 10.11
C TYR A 118 19.23 4.16 9.73
N CYS A 119 19.15 2.87 10.07
CA CYS A 119 17.97 2.05 9.80
C CYS A 119 16.72 2.59 10.49
N SER A 120 16.84 3.08 11.73
CA SER A 120 15.73 3.69 12.46
C SER A 120 15.28 4.99 11.78
N CYS A 121 16.21 5.89 11.42
CA CYS A 121 15.89 7.10 10.65
C CYS A 121 15.20 6.78 9.32
N LYS A 122 15.69 5.76 8.60
CA LYS A 122 15.10 5.31 7.33
C LYS A 122 13.69 4.75 7.52
N ARG A 123 13.46 3.96 8.57
CA ARG A 123 12.12 3.45 8.90
C ARG A 123 11.15 4.59 9.19
N GLU A 124 11.53 5.55 10.02
CA GLU A 124 10.65 6.68 10.36
C GLU A 124 10.29 7.51 9.13
N GLN A 125 11.27 7.87 8.28
CA GLN A 125 10.95 8.61 7.05
C GLN A 125 10.11 7.79 6.05
N ASN A 126 10.30 6.47 6.01
CA ASN A 126 9.46 5.62 5.18
C ASN A 126 8.01 5.57 5.70
N LYS A 127 7.76 5.66 7.01
CA LYS A 127 6.39 5.76 7.54
C LYS A 127 5.70 7.01 7.00
N ASP A 128 6.37 8.16 7.02
CA ASP A 128 5.82 9.41 6.47
C ASP A 128 5.57 9.30 4.96
N ARG A 129 6.48 8.65 4.22
CA ARG A 129 6.31 8.42 2.79
C ARG A 129 5.11 7.52 2.49
N GLU A 130 4.96 6.42 3.21
CA GLU A 130 3.82 5.50 3.04
C GLU A 130 2.51 6.15 3.47
N ALA A 131 2.50 6.91 4.56
CA ALA A 131 1.34 7.72 4.97
C ALA A 131 0.98 8.74 3.88
N LYS A 132 1.96 9.43 3.30
CA LYS A 132 1.76 10.37 2.19
C LYS A 132 1.25 9.67 0.93
N LYS A 133 1.78 8.49 0.58
CA LYS A 133 1.28 7.68 -0.54
C LYS A 133 -0.19 7.31 -0.33
N LYS A 134 -0.55 6.77 0.84
CA LYS A 134 -1.93 6.43 1.20
C LYS A 134 -2.86 7.64 1.10
N SER A 135 -2.46 8.78 1.67
CA SER A 135 -3.22 10.03 1.59
C SER A 135 -3.42 10.51 0.15
N ASN A 136 -2.38 10.42 -0.69
CA ASN A 136 -2.47 10.74 -2.10
C ASN A 136 -3.40 9.78 -2.86
N THR A 137 -3.35 8.48 -2.57
CA THR A 137 -4.25 7.48 -3.16
C THR A 137 -5.72 7.79 -2.81
N VAL A 138 -6.02 8.04 -1.53
CA VAL A 138 -7.35 8.45 -1.06
C VAL A 138 -7.81 9.74 -1.74
N SER A 139 -6.93 10.75 -1.82
CA SER A 139 -7.24 12.03 -2.49
C SER A 139 -7.55 11.84 -3.98
N ARG A 140 -6.79 11.00 -4.68
CA ARG A 140 -7.02 10.68 -6.10
C ARG A 140 -8.35 9.95 -6.29
N ARG A 141 -8.65 8.97 -5.44
CA ARG A 141 -9.93 8.24 -5.44
C ARG A 141 -11.10 9.19 -5.24
N HIS A 142 -11.04 10.04 -4.21
CA HIS A 142 -12.08 11.04 -3.95
C HIS A 142 -12.28 11.99 -5.14
N ARG A 143 -11.18 12.45 -5.77
CA ARG A 143 -11.25 13.29 -6.97
C ARG A 143 -11.92 12.57 -8.15
N ARG A 144 -11.55 11.31 -8.41
CA ARG A 144 -12.16 10.49 -9.47
C ARG A 144 -13.65 10.28 -9.25
N GLU A 145 -14.04 9.91 -8.03
CA GLU A 145 -15.44 9.72 -7.63
C GLU A 145 -16.26 11.00 -7.87
N LYS A 146 -15.74 12.15 -7.45
CA LYS A 146 -16.39 13.46 -7.64
C LYS A 146 -16.52 13.84 -9.12
N GLU A 147 -15.50 13.55 -9.92
CA GLU A 147 -15.53 13.81 -11.36
C GLU A 147 -16.53 12.89 -12.06
N HIS A 148 -16.52 11.59 -11.72
CA HIS A 148 -17.42 10.60 -12.28
C HIS A 148 -18.88 10.95 -12.01
N PHE A 149 -19.21 11.35 -10.78
CA PHE A 149 -20.54 11.82 -10.43
C PHE A 149 -20.94 13.07 -11.23
N ARG A 150 -20.01 14.01 -11.44
CA ARG A 150 -20.28 15.21 -12.26
C ARG A 150 -20.60 14.84 -13.71
N HIS A 151 -19.85 13.93 -14.32
CA HIS A 151 -20.14 13.43 -15.66
C HIS A 151 -21.51 12.75 -15.73
N ARG A 152 -21.80 11.82 -14.81
CA ARG A 152 -23.10 11.13 -14.72
C ARG A 152 -24.26 12.11 -14.62
N LYS A 153 -24.15 13.10 -13.71
CA LYS A 153 -25.20 14.10 -13.51
C LYS A 153 -25.41 14.96 -14.75
N ALA A 154 -24.33 15.38 -15.41
CA ALA A 154 -24.42 16.16 -16.65
C ALA A 154 -25.07 15.35 -17.78
N ALA A 155 -24.64 14.10 -17.98
CA ALA A 155 -25.18 13.22 -19.00
C ALA A 155 -26.66 12.89 -18.76
N TYR A 156 -27.04 12.63 -17.51
CA TYR A 156 -28.45 12.45 -17.16
C TYR A 156 -29.26 13.71 -17.48
N ASN A 157 -28.81 14.89 -17.06
CA ASN A 157 -29.55 16.13 -17.32
C ASN A 157 -29.75 16.39 -18.82
N LYS A 158 -28.75 16.09 -19.65
CA LYS A 158 -28.83 16.22 -21.10
C LYS A 158 -29.76 15.18 -21.74
N ASN A 159 -29.78 13.96 -21.20
CA ASN A 159 -30.52 12.82 -21.74
C ASN A 159 -31.77 12.46 -20.92
N LYS A 160 -32.25 13.39 -20.08
CA LYS A 160 -33.27 13.14 -19.04
C LYS A 160 -34.49 12.43 -19.60
N ILE A 161 -35.09 12.99 -20.64
CA ILE A 161 -36.33 12.47 -21.25
C ILE A 161 -36.15 11.04 -21.75
N ALA A 162 -35.02 10.73 -22.37
CA ALA A 162 -34.75 9.41 -22.91
C ALA A 162 -34.51 8.37 -21.80
N ILE A 163 -33.77 8.75 -20.76
CA ILE A 163 -33.48 7.89 -19.61
C ILE A 163 -34.74 7.64 -18.79
N ASP A 164 -35.49 8.69 -18.45
CA ASP A 164 -36.75 8.56 -17.71
C ASP A 164 -37.78 7.73 -18.47
N LYS A 165 -37.85 7.88 -19.80
CA LYS A 165 -38.69 7.02 -20.65
C LYS A 165 -38.29 5.55 -20.57
N LYS A 166 -36.99 5.24 -20.57
CA LYS A 166 -36.49 3.86 -20.42
C LYS A 166 -36.72 3.30 -19.02
N MET A 167 -36.70 4.16 -17.99
CA MET A 167 -37.00 3.80 -16.61
C MET A 167 -38.51 3.84 -16.28
N ALA A 168 -39.34 4.32 -17.22
CA ALA A 168 -40.78 4.58 -17.05
C ALA A 168 -41.15 5.51 -15.89
N GLN A 169 -40.22 6.34 -15.39
CA GLN A 169 -40.43 7.26 -14.28
C GLN A 169 -39.35 8.35 -14.21
N ASP A 170 -39.62 9.43 -13.47
CA ASP A 170 -38.63 10.50 -13.23
C ASP A 170 -37.56 10.04 -12.23
N CYS A 171 -36.30 10.00 -12.68
CA CYS A 171 -35.17 9.58 -11.87
C CYS A 171 -34.33 10.75 -11.33
N SER A 172 -34.79 11.99 -11.47
CA SER A 172 -33.99 13.18 -11.15
C SER A 172 -33.55 13.26 -9.69
N ALA A 173 -34.44 12.89 -8.76
CA ALA A 173 -34.17 12.84 -7.33
C ALA A 173 -33.18 11.72 -6.92
N LEU A 174 -32.90 10.78 -7.82
CA LEU A 174 -32.11 9.57 -7.54
C LEU A 174 -30.62 9.74 -7.83
N LEU A 175 -30.23 10.88 -8.40
CA LEU A 175 -28.84 11.26 -8.66
C LEU A 175 -28.14 11.72 -7.37
N ILE A 176 -28.06 10.82 -6.40
CA ILE A 176 -27.38 11.04 -5.13
C ILE A 176 -25.95 10.53 -5.27
N ARG A 177 -24.97 11.37 -4.90
CA ARG A 177 -23.54 11.05 -5.07
C ARG A 177 -23.17 9.74 -4.39
N GLU A 178 -23.52 9.58 -3.12
CA GLU A 178 -23.24 8.39 -2.33
C GLU A 178 -23.94 7.14 -2.87
N ALA A 179 -25.17 7.27 -3.38
CA ALA A 179 -25.92 6.15 -3.93
C ALA A 179 -25.32 5.62 -5.25
N MET A 180 -24.86 6.54 -6.10
CA MET A 180 -24.18 6.22 -7.36
C MET A 180 -22.70 5.88 -7.17
N SER A 181 -22.13 6.13 -5.99
CA SER A 181 -20.70 5.94 -5.73
C SER A 181 -20.35 4.46 -5.71
N GLU A 182 -19.33 4.10 -6.48
CA GLU A 182 -18.82 2.73 -6.54
C GLU A 182 -17.59 2.57 -5.66
N GLY A 183 -17.48 1.43 -4.97
CA GLY A 183 -16.32 1.13 -4.16
C GLY A 183 -15.12 0.80 -5.05
N GLU A 184 -14.17 1.71 -5.21
CA GLU A 184 -12.87 1.36 -5.78
C GLU A 184 -12.11 0.43 -4.80
N SER A 185 -11.58 -0.69 -5.31
CA SER A 185 -10.72 -1.60 -4.54
C SER A 185 -9.32 -1.01 -4.39
N ASP A 186 -8.75 -1.09 -3.18
CA ASP A 186 -7.37 -0.66 -2.85
C ASP A 186 -6.29 -1.64 -3.35
N SER A 187 -6.61 -2.52 -4.30
CA SER A 187 -5.64 -3.48 -4.85
C SER A 187 -4.64 -2.76 -5.76
N ASP A 188 -3.70 -2.02 -5.15
CA ASP A 188 -2.49 -1.47 -5.77
C ASP A 188 -1.46 -2.57 -6.11
N SER A 189 -1.84 -3.85 -6.03
CA SER A 189 -0.90 -4.98 -6.00
C SER A 189 -0.44 -5.48 -7.37
N ARG A 190 -0.60 -4.73 -8.47
CA ARG A 190 -0.08 -5.16 -9.79
C ARG A 190 0.63 -4.03 -10.53
N GLY A 191 1.75 -4.39 -11.13
CA GLY A 191 2.84 -3.51 -11.54
C GLY A 191 2.48 -2.29 -12.37
N SER A 192 3.38 -1.31 -12.31
CA SER A 192 3.36 0.04 -12.86
C SER A 192 3.12 0.16 -14.38
N THR A 193 1.92 -0.17 -14.87
CA THR A 193 1.48 0.18 -16.23
C THR A 193 0.33 1.18 -16.17
N SER A 194 0.45 2.26 -16.94
CA SER A 194 -0.35 3.50 -16.89
C SER A 194 -1.80 3.38 -17.35
N SER A 195 -2.30 2.16 -17.60
CA SER A 195 -3.64 1.93 -18.16
C SER A 195 -4.33 0.74 -17.49
N GLN A 196 -4.11 0.54 -16.20
CA GLN A 196 -4.83 -0.53 -15.51
C GLN A 196 -6.29 -0.15 -15.27
N PRO A 197 -7.23 -1.07 -15.53
CA PRO A 197 -8.64 -0.86 -15.28
C PRO A 197 -8.91 -0.69 -13.78
N ILE A 198 -9.83 0.20 -13.43
CA ILE A 198 -10.33 0.36 -12.06
C ILE A 198 -11.17 -0.85 -11.70
N GLN A 199 -10.81 -1.46 -10.59
CA GLN A 199 -11.56 -2.53 -9.96
C GLN A 199 -12.72 -1.97 -9.15
N ILE A 200 -13.95 -2.32 -9.53
CA ILE A 200 -15.17 -1.82 -8.90
C ILE A 200 -15.87 -2.90 -8.08
N LEU A 201 -16.27 -2.49 -6.88
CA LEU A 201 -17.15 -3.20 -5.97
C LEU A 201 -18.54 -2.55 -6.00
N ARG A 202 -19.53 -3.31 -6.45
CA ARG A 202 -20.93 -2.86 -6.48
C ARG A 202 -21.57 -3.08 -5.10
N PRO A 203 -22.24 -2.11 -4.50
CA PRO A 203 -22.96 -2.31 -3.25
C PRO A 203 -24.11 -3.30 -3.40
N GLY A 204 -24.19 -4.27 -2.49
CA GLY A 204 -25.21 -5.33 -2.52
C GLY A 204 -26.61 -4.90 -2.09
N TRP A 205 -26.74 -3.72 -1.49
CA TRP A 205 -28.04 -3.15 -1.14
C TRP A 205 -28.79 -2.55 -2.33
N ARG A 206 -28.12 -2.24 -3.44
CA ARG A 206 -28.79 -1.66 -4.63
C ARG A 206 -29.60 -2.72 -5.36
N SER A 207 -30.81 -2.37 -5.76
CA SER A 207 -31.64 -3.22 -6.61
C SER A 207 -31.10 -3.31 -8.05
N ASN A 208 -31.56 -4.31 -8.79
CA ASN A 208 -31.22 -4.45 -10.22
C ASN A 208 -31.74 -3.26 -11.04
N GLU A 209 -32.90 -2.71 -10.69
CA GLU A 209 -33.49 -1.55 -11.34
C GLU A 209 -32.65 -0.29 -11.12
N TYR A 210 -32.13 -0.08 -9.91
CA TYR A 210 -31.26 1.07 -9.66
C TYR A 210 -29.92 0.93 -10.38
N ASN A 211 -29.37 -0.29 -10.45
CA ASN A 211 -28.20 -0.55 -11.28
C ASN A 211 -28.49 -0.31 -12.77
N ARG A 212 -29.69 -0.63 -13.24
CA ARG A 212 -30.10 -0.35 -14.63
C ARG A 212 -30.12 1.15 -14.92
N LEU A 213 -30.60 1.99 -14.00
CA LEU A 213 -30.50 3.44 -14.12
C LEU A 213 -29.05 3.90 -14.26
N ILE A 214 -28.15 3.40 -13.40
CA ILE A 214 -26.72 3.77 -13.45
C ILE A 214 -26.11 3.37 -14.80
N GLU A 215 -26.40 2.17 -15.30
CA GLU A 215 -25.93 1.70 -16.60
C GLU A 215 -26.39 2.60 -17.75
N LEU A 216 -27.67 3.01 -17.76
CA LEU A 216 -28.18 3.93 -18.78
C LEU A 216 -27.51 5.31 -18.73
N VAL A 217 -27.20 5.80 -17.53
CA VAL A 217 -26.46 7.05 -17.37
C VAL A 217 -25.01 6.88 -17.84
N ASP A 218 -24.35 5.77 -17.52
CA ASP A 218 -22.97 5.49 -17.95
C ASP A 218 -22.87 5.35 -19.47
N GLU A 219 -23.83 4.68 -20.11
CA GLU A 219 -23.97 4.65 -21.58
C GLU A 219 -24.08 6.06 -22.16
N ALA A 220 -24.89 6.93 -21.54
CA ALA A 220 -25.04 8.32 -21.98
C ALA A 220 -23.75 9.14 -21.79
N VAL A 221 -23.01 8.92 -20.69
CA VAL A 221 -21.69 9.54 -20.48
C VAL A 221 -20.71 9.13 -21.57
N ILE A 222 -20.64 7.83 -21.89
CA ILE A 222 -19.75 7.31 -22.93
C ILE A 222 -20.11 7.94 -24.29
N ALA A 223 -21.40 8.00 -24.61
CA ALA A 223 -21.89 8.63 -25.83
C ALA A 223 -21.54 10.13 -25.90
N ASP A 224 -21.70 10.87 -24.79
CA ASP A 224 -21.38 12.30 -24.71
C ASP A 224 -19.88 12.58 -24.83
N LEU A 225 -19.03 11.69 -24.31
CA LEU A 225 -17.58 11.81 -24.43
C LEU A 225 -17.07 11.41 -25.82
N GLY A 226 -17.77 10.51 -26.52
CA GLY A 226 -17.41 10.02 -27.85
C GLY A 226 -15.97 9.51 -27.88
N ASN A 227 -15.14 10.10 -28.75
CA ASN A 227 -13.71 9.75 -28.85
C ASN A 227 -12.93 9.95 -27.54
N ASN A 228 -13.41 10.81 -26.63
CA ASN A 228 -12.80 11.05 -25.32
C ASN A 228 -13.21 10.02 -24.26
N ALA A 229 -14.02 9.02 -24.60
CA ALA A 229 -14.43 7.99 -23.65
C ALA A 229 -13.23 7.24 -23.04
N HIS A 230 -12.08 7.17 -23.75
CA HIS A 230 -10.82 6.62 -23.23
C HIS A 230 -10.28 7.38 -22.00
N GLN A 231 -10.77 8.58 -21.72
CA GLN A 231 -10.44 9.33 -20.50
C GLN A 231 -11.15 8.76 -19.26
N LEU A 232 -12.24 8.02 -19.45
CA LEU A 232 -12.77 7.16 -18.40
C LEU A 232 -11.87 5.94 -18.33
N LEU A 233 -11.27 5.73 -17.16
CA LEU A 233 -10.56 4.50 -16.88
C LEU A 233 -11.53 3.33 -17.05
N GLU A 234 -11.11 2.30 -17.78
CA GLU A 234 -11.88 1.07 -17.95
C GLU A 234 -12.23 0.50 -16.56
N ARG A 235 -13.46 0.04 -16.39
CA ARG A 235 -13.99 -0.40 -15.10
C ARG A 235 -14.31 -1.88 -15.17
N ILE A 236 -13.58 -2.68 -14.41
CA ILE A 236 -13.84 -4.12 -14.29
C ILE A 236 -14.64 -4.35 -13.01
N TRP A 237 -15.83 -4.89 -13.18
CA TRP A 237 -16.65 -5.35 -12.08
C TRP A 237 -16.04 -6.61 -11.47
N LEU A 238 -15.73 -6.60 -10.18
CA LEU A 238 -15.24 -7.80 -9.49
C LEU A 238 -16.35 -8.59 -8.84
N ARG A 239 -17.07 -7.94 -7.93
CA ARG A 239 -18.07 -8.58 -7.08
C ARG A 239 -18.99 -7.56 -6.46
N THR A 240 -20.12 -8.06 -5.99
CA THR A 240 -21.02 -7.35 -5.10
C THR A 240 -20.48 -7.40 -3.67
N THR A 241 -20.59 -6.31 -2.92
CA THR A 241 -20.27 -6.27 -1.49
C THR A 241 -21.51 -6.48 -0.63
N ASP A 242 -21.39 -7.28 0.42
CA ASP A 242 -22.40 -7.37 1.46
C ASP A 242 -22.31 -6.08 2.29
N SER A 243 -23.10 -5.09 1.91
CA SER A 243 -23.12 -3.76 2.52
C SER A 243 -24.54 -3.38 2.80
N ALA A 244 -24.80 -2.88 4.01
CA ALA A 244 -26.08 -2.26 4.36
C ALA A 244 -26.29 -0.96 3.58
N VAL A 245 -27.55 -0.52 3.47
CA VAL A 245 -27.88 0.80 2.94
C VAL A 245 -27.30 1.85 3.89
N PRO A 246 -26.49 2.81 3.43
CA PRO A 246 -26.02 3.89 4.29
C PRO A 246 -27.19 4.75 4.80
N ASP A 247 -27.24 5.01 6.10
CA ASP A 247 -28.30 5.79 6.76
C ASP A 247 -28.55 7.15 6.08
N ALA A 248 -27.48 7.79 5.60
CA ALA A 248 -27.54 9.07 4.92
C ALA A 248 -28.40 9.07 3.65
N ILE A 249 -28.58 7.91 2.99
CA ILE A 249 -29.35 7.79 1.74
C ILE A 249 -30.59 6.89 1.87
N ALA A 250 -30.72 6.15 2.99
CA ALA A 250 -31.82 5.22 3.20
C ALA A 250 -33.20 5.90 3.09
N SER A 251 -33.35 7.11 3.64
CA SER A 251 -34.60 7.88 3.57
C SER A 251 -34.79 8.66 2.26
N GLN A 252 -33.77 8.74 1.42
CA GLN A 252 -33.80 9.50 0.16
C GLN A 252 -34.11 8.62 -1.05
N LEU A 253 -33.92 7.31 -0.92
CA LEU A 253 -34.13 6.36 -2.00
C LEU A 253 -35.54 5.73 -1.92
N PRO A 254 -36.22 5.55 -3.05
CA PRO A 254 -37.48 4.82 -3.09
C PRO A 254 -37.25 3.33 -2.84
N GLN A 255 -38.29 2.65 -2.37
CA GLN A 255 -38.23 1.22 -2.02
C GLN A 255 -37.66 0.35 -3.15
N TRP A 256 -38.05 0.62 -4.40
CA TRP A 256 -37.61 -0.15 -5.56
C TRP A 256 -36.10 -0.03 -5.82
N ALA A 257 -35.45 1.03 -5.35
CA ALA A 257 -34.00 1.20 -5.50
C ALA A 257 -33.19 0.35 -4.52
N LEU A 258 -33.85 -0.21 -3.51
CA LEU A 258 -33.25 -1.05 -2.46
C LEU A 258 -33.59 -2.52 -2.73
N ARG A 259 -32.60 -3.40 -2.57
CA ARG A 259 -32.76 -4.83 -2.84
C ARG A 259 -33.67 -5.54 -1.84
N ASN A 260 -33.62 -5.13 -0.57
CA ASN A 260 -34.36 -5.77 0.53
C ASN A 260 -35.31 -4.80 1.27
N GLY A 261 -35.54 -3.60 0.73
CA GLY A 261 -36.13 -2.49 1.50
C GLY A 261 -35.17 -1.87 2.53
N PRO A 262 -35.57 -0.81 3.25
CA PRO A 262 -34.79 -0.23 4.34
C PRO A 262 -34.63 -1.20 5.51
#